data_AF-A0A699WXE7-F1
#
_entry.id   AF-A0A699WXE7-F1
#
_cell.length_a   1.000
_cell.length_b   1.000
_cell.length_c   1.000
_cell.angle_alpha   90.00
_cell.angle_beta   90.00
_cell.angle_gamma   90.00
#
_symmetry.space_group_name_H-M   'P 1'
#
loop_
_entity.id
_entity.type
_entity.pdbx_description
1 polymer ?
#
loop_
_entity_poly.entity_id
_entity_poly.type
_entity_poly.pdbx_seq_one_letter_code
_entity_poly.pdbx_strand_id
1 'polypeptide(L)'
;MQIIFALQARTLLSHGCEGFLATVHDTTSDVPSIHDQPIVFEFPEVFPGIPLVREVKFSIELILGAEPTSKAPYRMAPIELKELKDQLKELLERGFIHPSVSPWGASVLFVK
;
A
#
# COMPACT_ATOMS: atom_id res chain seq x y z
N MET A 1 34.22 0.97 20.81
CA MET A 1 32.93 1.15 21.49
C MET A 1 32.53 -0.20 22.05
N GLN A 2 32.26 -0.32 23.36
CA GLN A 2 31.92 -1.60 23.99
C GLN A 2 30.42 -1.64 24.25
N ILE A 3 29.72 -2.62 23.68
CA ILE A 3 28.30 -2.85 23.92
C ILE A 3 28.19 -3.79 25.11
N ILE A 4 27.36 -3.43 26.09
CA ILE A 4 27.10 -4.25 27.29
C ILE A 4 25.64 -4.71 27.31
N PHE A 5 25.38 -5.79 28.04
CA PHE A 5 24.01 -6.27 28.23
C PHE A 5 23.22 -5.37 29.19
N ALA A 6 21.91 -5.32 29.00
CA ALA A 6 20.99 -4.52 29.84
C ALA A 6 21.08 -4.86 31.35
N LEU A 7 21.34 -6.12 31.69
CA LEU A 7 21.54 -6.55 33.08
C LEU A 7 22.80 -5.93 33.69
N GLN A 8 23.88 -5.85 32.93
CA GLN A 8 25.12 -5.21 33.37
C GLN A 8 24.95 -3.70 33.50
N ALA A 9 24.24 -3.07 32.56
CA ALA A 9 23.89 -1.66 32.65
C ALA A 9 23.07 -1.36 33.92
N ARG A 10 22.09 -2.21 34.26
CA ARG A 10 21.29 -2.08 35.48
C ARG A 10 22.13 -2.19 36.75
N THR A 11 23.07 -3.13 36.78
CA THR A 11 24.02 -3.26 37.90
C THR A 11 24.88 -2.02 38.04
N LEU A 12 25.40 -1.46 36.94
CA LEU A 12 26.21 -0.23 36.99
C LEU A 12 25.41 0.97 37.53
N LEU A 13 24.16 1.13 37.08
CA LEU A 13 23.26 2.16 37.61
C LEU A 13 22.98 1.97 39.11
N SER A 14 22.83 0.73 39.59
CA SER A 14 22.60 0.46 41.02
C SER A 14 23.83 0.72 41.89
N HIS A 15 25.02 0.78 41.30
CA HIS A 15 26.28 1.13 41.98
C HIS A 15 26.58 2.64 41.92
N GLY A 16 25.63 3.46 41.46
CA GLY A 16 25.73 4.93 41.45
C GLY A 16 26.38 5.51 40.20
N CYS A 17 26.56 4.74 39.13
CA CYS A 17 27.00 5.28 37.85
C CYS A 17 25.87 6.09 37.17
N GLU A 18 26.21 7.20 36.53
CA GLU A 18 25.29 7.96 35.70
C GLU A 18 25.10 7.29 34.33
N GLY A 19 23.85 7.23 33.86
CA GLY A 19 23.52 6.70 32.54
C GLY A 19 22.59 7.63 31.79
N PHE A 20 22.80 7.73 30.48
CA PHE A 20 21.97 8.53 29.57
C PHE A 20 21.18 7.60 28.66
N LEU A 21 19.89 7.88 28.48
CA LEU A 21 19.06 7.19 27.51
C LEU A 21 19.09 7.98 26.20
N ALA A 22 19.54 7.34 25.13
CA ALA A 22 19.41 7.85 23.78
C ALA A 22 18.41 6.98 23.01
N THR A 23 17.41 7.62 22.41
CA THR A 23 16.50 6.97 21.48
C THR A 23 16.95 7.26 20.05
N VAL A 24 17.06 6.21 19.24
CA VAL A 24 17.30 6.36 17.80
C VAL A 24 15.95 6.19 17.12
N HIS A 25 15.46 7.27 16.52
CA HIS A 25 14.30 7.23 15.66
C HIS A 25 14.79 7.03 14.23
N ASP A 26 14.36 5.94 13.60
CA ASP A 26 14.61 5.73 12.17
C ASP A 26 13.68 6.65 11.37
N THR A 27 14.23 7.69 10.76
CA THR A 27 13.48 8.65 9.94
C THR A 27 13.35 8.18 8.49
N THR A 28 13.81 6.97 8.14
CA THR A 28 13.82 6.50 6.74
C THR A 28 12.50 5.89 6.26
N SER A 29 11.47 5.80 7.12
CA SER A 29 10.17 5.24 6.74
C SER A 29 9.07 6.24 6.43
N ASP A 30 9.28 7.55 6.64
CA ASP A 30 8.34 8.57 6.16
C ASP A 30 8.67 8.89 4.70
N VAL A 31 8.24 8.00 3.80
CA VAL A 31 7.98 8.43 2.43
C VAL A 31 6.86 9.47 2.54
N PRO A 32 7.10 10.75 2.20
CA PRO A 32 6.07 11.77 2.33
C PRO A 32 4.86 11.32 1.53
N SER A 33 3.70 11.29 2.19
CA SER A 33 2.44 11.06 1.50
C SER A 33 2.30 12.14 0.43
N ILE A 34 1.68 11.83 -0.72
CA ILE A 34 1.36 12.84 -1.74
C ILE A 34 0.54 13.99 -1.10
N HIS A 35 -0.20 13.69 -0.03
CA HIS A 35 -0.92 14.67 0.75
C HIS A 35 -0.02 15.65 1.52
N ASP A 36 1.25 15.35 1.76
CA ASP A 36 2.20 16.25 2.45
C ASP A 36 2.85 17.27 1.50
N GLN A 37 2.52 17.21 0.20
CA GLN A 37 3.03 18.17 -0.78
C GLN A 37 2.21 19.48 -0.72
N PRO A 38 2.85 20.64 -0.53
CA PRO A 38 2.17 21.94 -0.43
C PRO A 38 1.25 22.24 -1.63
N ILE A 39 1.67 21.82 -2.83
CA ILE A 39 0.93 21.99 -4.08
C ILE A 39 -0.44 21.30 -4.07
N VAL A 40 -0.56 20.16 -3.39
CA VAL A 40 -1.82 19.38 -3.35
C VAL A 40 -2.84 20.09 -2.46
N PHE A 41 -2.40 20.76 -1.40
CA PHE A 41 -3.24 21.59 -0.53
C PHE A 41 -3.62 22.92 -1.16
N GLU A 42 -2.76 23.49 -2.01
CA GLU A 42 -3.00 24.77 -2.67
C GLU A 42 -4.06 24.65 -3.78
N PHE A 43 -4.20 23.46 -4.37
CA PHE A 43 -5.16 23.18 -5.46
C PHE A 43 -6.00 21.93 -5.19
N PRO A 44 -6.85 21.92 -4.15
CA PRO A 44 -7.68 20.76 -3.82
C PRO A 44 -8.69 20.42 -4.94
N GLU A 45 -9.06 21.40 -5.76
CA GLU A 45 -9.96 21.25 -6.91
C GLU A 45 -9.29 20.60 -8.13
N VAL A 46 -7.96 20.62 -8.22
CA VAL A 46 -7.19 20.05 -9.36
C VAL A 46 -6.89 18.58 -9.15
N PHE A 47 -6.81 18.14 -7.90
CA PHE A 47 -6.65 16.73 -7.51
C PHE A 47 -7.90 16.18 -6.80
N PRO A 48 -9.12 16.33 -7.36
CA PRO A 48 -10.28 15.70 -6.77
C PRO A 48 -10.04 14.18 -6.84
N GLY A 49 -10.30 13.49 -5.73
CA GLY A 49 -10.25 12.02 -5.70
C GLY A 49 -11.14 11.41 -6.78
N ILE A 50 -11.01 10.09 -7.01
CA ILE A 50 -11.82 9.43 -8.04
C ILE A 50 -13.31 9.63 -7.74
N PRO A 51 -14.10 10.23 -8.65
CA PRO A 51 -15.52 10.44 -8.41
C PRO A 51 -16.22 9.08 -8.32
N LEU A 52 -16.87 8.80 -7.18
CA LEU A 52 -17.67 7.58 -6.99
C LEU A 52 -18.80 7.49 -8.04
N VAL A 53 -19.29 8.65 -8.51
CA VAL A 53 -20.26 8.80 -9.58
C VAL A 53 -19.60 9.59 -10.70
N ARG A 54 -19.33 8.92 -11.82
CA ARG A 54 -18.91 9.60 -13.06
C ARG A 54 -20.17 10.10 -13.76
N GLU A 55 -20.20 11.38 -14.15
CA GLU A 55 -21.32 11.95 -14.93
C GLU A 55 -21.47 11.28 -16.30
N VAL A 56 -20.36 10.75 -16.84
CA VAL A 56 -20.32 10.06 -18.13
C VAL A 56 -20.25 8.55 -17.92
N LYS A 57 -21.26 7.84 -18.43
CA LYS A 57 -21.24 6.38 -18.52
C LYS A 57 -20.43 5.97 -19.74
N PHE A 58 -19.25 5.40 -19.51
CA PHE A 58 -18.45 4.82 -20.57
C PHE A 58 -19.02 3.45 -20.97
N SER A 59 -19.20 3.22 -22.28
CA SER A 59 -19.56 1.93 -22.86
C SER A 59 -18.44 1.46 -23.78
N ILE A 60 -18.03 0.20 -23.63
CA ILE A 60 -17.12 -0.47 -24.55
C ILE A 60 -17.98 -1.36 -25.44
N GLU A 61 -18.05 -1.04 -26.73
CA GLU A 61 -18.77 -1.85 -27.70
C GLU A 61 -17.97 -3.13 -28.00
N LEU A 62 -18.66 -4.27 -27.95
CA LEU A 62 -18.07 -5.56 -28.31
C LEU A 62 -18.24 -5.78 -29.81
N ILE A 63 -17.22 -6.37 -30.44
CA ILE A 63 -17.36 -6.89 -31.80
C ILE A 63 -18.44 -7.99 -31.83
N LEU A 64 -19.20 -8.06 -32.92
CA LEU A 64 -20.24 -9.07 -33.09
C LEU A 64 -19.62 -10.47 -32.99
N GLY A 65 -20.14 -11.30 -32.08
CA GLY A 65 -19.61 -12.65 -31.82
C GLY A 65 -18.49 -12.74 -30.77
N ALA A 66 -18.15 -11.65 -30.08
CA ALA A 66 -17.26 -11.71 -28.93
C ALA A 66 -17.90 -12.49 -27.78
N GLU A 67 -17.22 -13.55 -27.34
CA GLU A 67 -17.63 -14.36 -26.18
C GLU A 67 -16.77 -14.01 -24.96
N PRO A 68 -17.33 -14.08 -23.74
CA PRO A 68 -16.57 -13.88 -22.52
C PRO A 68 -15.43 -14.89 -22.40
N THR A 69 -14.24 -14.40 -22.05
CA THR A 69 -13.10 -15.26 -21.76
C THR A 69 -12.71 -15.15 -20.29
N SER A 70 -12.49 -16.30 -19.65
CA SER A 70 -11.99 -16.38 -18.29
C SER A 70 -10.95 -17.50 -18.23
N LYS A 71 -9.73 -17.15 -17.82
CA LYS A 71 -8.62 -18.10 -17.65
C LYS A 71 -8.28 -18.21 -16.17
N ALA A 72 -7.81 -19.39 -15.77
CA ALA A 72 -7.28 -19.58 -14.43
C ALA A 72 -6.14 -18.59 -14.16
N PRO A 73 -6.07 -17.99 -12.95
CA PRO A 73 -4.96 -17.12 -12.57
C PRO A 73 -3.60 -17.84 -12.69
N TYR A 74 -2.55 -17.07 -12.94
CA TYR A 74 -1.19 -17.61 -12.97
C TYR A 74 -0.77 -18.09 -11.58
N ARG A 75 0.14 -19.07 -11.52
CA ARG A 75 0.71 -19.54 -10.24
C ARG A 75 1.64 -18.48 -9.69
N MET A 76 1.28 -17.90 -8.55
CA MET A 76 2.06 -16.88 -7.85
C MET A 76 2.76 -17.47 -6.63
N ALA A 77 3.93 -16.94 -6.29
CA ALA A 77 4.62 -17.29 -5.05
C ALA A 77 3.84 -16.74 -3.82
N PRO A 78 4.04 -17.29 -2.61
CA PRO A 78 3.36 -16.79 -1.42
C PRO A 78 3.58 -15.29 -1.14
N ILE A 79 4.76 -14.76 -1.49
CA ILE A 79 5.09 -13.33 -1.34
C ILE A 79 4.30 -12.44 -2.30
N GLU A 80 4.16 -12.85 -3.55
CA GLU A 80 3.37 -12.15 -4.57
C GLU A 80 1.88 -12.17 -4.23
N LEU A 81 1.37 -13.31 -3.75
CA LEU A 81 -0.02 -13.40 -3.30
C LEU A 81 -0.32 -12.46 -2.12
N LYS A 82 0.63 -12.29 -1.20
CA LYS A 82 0.48 -11.34 -0.09
C LYS A 82 0.41 -9.91 -0.61
N GLU A 83 1.37 -9.52 -1.45
CA GLU A 83 1.40 -8.19 -2.06
C GLU A 83 0.12 -7.89 -2.86
N LEU A 84 -0.34 -8.85 -3.66
CA LEU A 84 -1.58 -8.69 -4.42
C LEU A 84 -2.78 -8.42 -3.52
N LYS A 85 -2.87 -9.14 -2.40
CA LYS A 85 -3.97 -8.96 -1.44
C LYS A 85 -3.92 -7.59 -0.77
N ASP A 86 -2.73 -7.13 -0.41
CA ASP A 86 -2.54 -5.84 0.25
C ASP A 86 -2.90 -4.69 -0.71
N GLN A 87 -2.47 -4.76 -1.98
CA GLN A 87 -2.85 -3.79 -3.02
C GLN A 87 -4.35 -3.81 -3.33
N LEU A 88 -4.97 -4.98 -3.46
CA LEU A 88 -6.41 -5.08 -3.70
C LEU A 88 -7.22 -4.48 -2.54
N LYS A 89 -6.77 -4.69 -1.30
CA LYS A 89 -7.40 -4.10 -0.12
C LYS A 89 -7.32 -2.57 -0.16
N GLU A 90 -6.15 -2.03 -0.46
CA GLU A 90 -5.96 -0.58 -0.61
C GLU A 90 -6.88 0.00 -1.70
N LEU A 91 -6.95 -0.64 -2.87
CA LEU A 91 -7.81 -0.20 -3.98
C LEU A 91 -9.30 -0.25 -3.63
N LEU A 92 -9.73 -1.23 -2.83
CA LEU A 92 -11.10 -1.33 -2.31
C LEU A 92 -11.39 -0.20 -1.32
N GLU A 93 -10.47 0.06 -0.37
CA GLU A 93 -10.60 1.11 0.63
C GLU A 93 -10.63 2.51 -0.01
N ARG A 94 -9.87 2.72 -1.08
CA ARG A 94 -9.89 3.96 -1.89
C ARG A 94 -11.13 4.08 -2.79
N GLY A 95 -11.94 3.02 -2.93
CA GLY A 95 -13.11 3.00 -3.80
C GLY A 95 -12.79 2.94 -5.30
N PHE A 96 -11.56 2.54 -5.66
CA PHE A 96 -11.13 2.45 -7.07
C PHE A 96 -11.66 1.20 -7.76
N ILE A 97 -11.92 0.14 -6.98
CA ILE A 97 -12.52 -1.12 -7.45
C ILE A 97 -13.66 -1.53 -6.50
N HIS A 98 -14.52 -2.43 -6.98
CA HIS A 98 -15.54 -3.08 -6.16
C HIS A 98 -15.70 -4.54 -6.57
N PRO A 99 -16.19 -5.42 -5.69
CA PRO A 99 -16.52 -6.79 -6.05
C PRO A 99 -17.56 -6.84 -7.18
N SER A 100 -17.37 -7.75 -8.13
CA SER A 100 -18.32 -8.00 -9.21
C SER A 100 -18.36 -9.48 -9.56
N VAL A 101 -19.46 -9.91 -10.22
CA VAL A 101 -19.60 -11.25 -10.79
C VAL A 101 -19.64 -11.07 -12.31
N SER A 102 -18.55 -11.40 -12.98
CA SER A 102 -18.38 -11.22 -14.42
C SER A 102 -18.04 -12.54 -15.09
N PRO A 103 -18.59 -12.83 -16.28
CA PRO A 103 -18.13 -13.96 -17.10
C PRO A 103 -16.75 -13.66 -17.74
N TRP A 104 -16.32 -12.40 -17.73
CA TRP A 104 -15.00 -11.96 -18.19
C TRP A 104 -13.99 -12.00 -17.05
N GLY A 105 -12.84 -12.62 -17.27
CA GLY A 105 -11.74 -12.69 -16.32
C GLY A 105 -10.39 -12.58 -17.01
N ALA A 106 -9.54 -11.68 -16.51
CA ALA A 106 -8.16 -11.52 -16.95
C ALA A 106 -7.18 -11.92 -15.83
N SER A 107 -6.02 -12.44 -16.21
CA SER A 107 -4.96 -12.81 -15.26
C SER A 107 -4.19 -11.56 -14.78
N VAL A 108 -3.84 -11.54 -13.51
CA VAL A 108 -2.92 -10.54 -12.93
C VAL A 108 -1.48 -11.02 -13.07
N LEU A 109 -0.56 -10.11 -13.40
CA LEU A 109 0.87 -10.36 -13.52
C LEU A 109 1.64 -9.38 -12.64
N PHE A 110 2.71 -9.85 -12.02
CA PHE A 110 3.64 -9.01 -11.26
C PHE A 110 4.73 -8.46 -12.17
N VAL A 111 5.00 -7.16 -12.03
CA VAL A 111 6.11 -6.46 -12.68
C VAL A 111 7.02 -5.93 -11.57
N LYS A 112 8.33 -6.00 -11.79
CA LYS A 112 9.36 -5.47 -10.88
C LYS A 112 9.66 -4.01 -11.18
#